data_AF-A0A0F9SRW5-F1
#
_entry.id   AF-A0A0F9SRW5-F1
#
_cell.length_a   1.000
_cell.length_b   1.000
_cell.length_c   1.000
_cell.angle_alpha   90.00
_cell.angle_beta   90.00
_cell.angle_gamma   90.00
#
_symmetry.space_group_name_H-M   'P 1'
#
loop_
_entity.id
_entity.type
_entity.pdbx_description
1 polymer ?
#
loop_
_entity_poly.entity_id
_entity_poly.type
_entity_poly.pdbx_seq_one_letter_code
_entity_poly.pdbx_strand_id
1 'polypeptide(L)'
;MAKEGTNKLLDIRQVLTDFEGKPLKFQEVDGQVLADRPDTTLKHVLLRALASANNSSANLTDAEKMNVYDAGKFIGIHQGSDPVELNQQQYDVIKKIIDNGKVKVQNQEIDLFTLVEQQQIKQMVDAAENVK
;
A
#
# COMPACT_ATOMS: atom_id res chain seq x y z
N MET A 1 -19.58 11.26 20.61
CA MET A 1 -19.06 12.21 19.62
C MET A 1 -17.95 11.51 18.86
N ALA A 2 -18.22 11.01 17.65
CA ALA A 2 -17.17 10.46 16.80
C ALA A 2 -16.32 11.63 16.32
N LYS A 3 -14.99 11.56 16.47
CA LYS A 3 -14.10 12.50 15.79
C LYS A 3 -14.34 12.28 14.29
N GLU A 4 -14.81 13.29 13.57
CA GLU A 4 -14.68 13.32 12.12
C GLU A 4 -13.20 13.19 11.80
N GLY A 5 -12.80 11.99 11.38
CA GLY A 5 -11.45 11.77 10.88
C GLY A 5 -11.34 12.54 9.59
N THR A 6 -10.44 13.51 9.53
CA THR A 6 -10.15 14.29 8.33
C THR A 6 -9.72 13.32 7.22
N ASN A 7 -10.39 13.37 6.08
CA ASN A 7 -9.99 12.58 4.91
C ASN A 7 -8.54 12.88 4.52
N LYS A 8 -7.91 11.90 3.86
CA LYS A 8 -6.49 11.90 3.49
C LYS A 8 -6.34 11.81 1.99
N LEU A 9 -5.63 12.77 1.41
CA LEU A 9 -5.28 12.75 -0.01
C LEU A 9 -3.94 12.05 -0.19
N LEU A 10 -3.95 10.86 -0.78
CA LEU A 10 -2.76 10.03 -1.01
C LEU A 10 -2.38 10.01 -2.48
N ASP A 11 -1.18 10.49 -2.82
CA ASP A 11 -0.67 10.40 -4.19
C ASP A 11 -0.15 8.98 -4.49
N ILE A 12 -1.03 8.16 -5.06
CA ILE A 12 -0.75 6.77 -5.44
C ILE A 12 0.09 6.61 -6.73
N ARG A 13 0.47 7.71 -7.37
CA ARG A 13 1.19 7.73 -8.66
C ARG A 13 2.69 7.73 -8.47
N GLN A 14 3.14 8.05 -7.26
CA GLN A 14 4.56 8.09 -6.89
C GLN A 14 5.23 6.77 -7.26
N VAL A 15 6.33 6.87 -8.00
CA VAL A 15 7.15 5.73 -8.44
C VAL A 15 8.13 5.37 -7.34
N LEU A 16 8.20 4.08 -7.01
CA LEU A 16 9.21 3.55 -6.11
C LEU A 16 10.56 3.49 -6.82
N THR A 17 11.63 3.73 -6.07
CA THR A 17 13.00 3.77 -6.60
C THR A 17 13.95 2.98 -5.72
N ASP A 18 15.02 2.45 -6.31
CA ASP A 18 16.14 1.90 -5.55
C ASP A 18 16.99 3.01 -4.89
N PHE A 19 18.09 2.62 -4.24
CA PHE A 19 19.03 3.54 -3.60
C PHE A 19 19.75 4.47 -4.58
N GLU A 20 19.82 4.11 -5.85
CA GLU A 20 20.41 4.93 -6.91
C GLU A 20 19.37 5.87 -7.56
N GLY A 21 18.12 5.85 -7.06
CA GLY A 21 17.01 6.64 -7.61
C GLY A 21 16.42 6.07 -8.89
N LYS A 22 16.76 4.83 -9.27
CA LYS A 22 16.19 4.19 -10.46
C LYS A 22 14.82 3.58 -10.12
N PRO A 23 13.82 3.72 -11.00
CA PRO A 23 12.51 3.11 -10.79
C PRO A 23 12.59 1.61 -10.55
N LEU A 24 11.91 1.15 -9.50
CA LEU A 24 11.72 -0.27 -9.26
C LEU A 24 10.73 -0.83 -10.29
N LYS A 25 11.03 -2.03 -10.78
CA LYS A 25 10.10 -2.84 -11.57
C LYS A 25 9.82 -4.10 -10.76
N PHE A 26 8.55 -4.47 -10.57
CA PHE A 26 8.26 -5.78 -9.99
C PHE A 26 8.96 -6.84 -10.83
N GLN A 27 9.95 -7.51 -10.23
CA GLN A 27 10.55 -8.68 -10.84
C GLN A 27 9.46 -9.74 -10.96
N GLU A 28 9.23 -10.26 -12.16
CA GLU A 28 8.57 -11.54 -12.26
C GLU A 28 9.49 -12.62 -11.71
N VAL A 29 8.85 -13.64 -11.15
CA VAL A 29 9.46 -14.91 -10.74
C VAL A 29 10.42 -15.37 -11.85
N ASP A 30 11.63 -15.77 -11.49
CA ASP A 30 12.77 -16.17 -12.36
C ASP A 30 13.71 -15.06 -12.87
N GLY A 31 13.68 -13.86 -12.29
CA GLY A 31 14.80 -12.92 -12.37
C GLY A 31 14.97 -12.19 -13.72
N GLN A 32 13.97 -12.23 -14.60
CA GLN A 32 13.94 -11.41 -15.80
C GLN A 32 13.25 -10.07 -15.53
N VAL A 33 14.00 -8.97 -15.70
CA VAL A 33 13.45 -7.62 -15.77
C VAL A 33 12.89 -7.41 -17.17
N LEU A 34 11.56 -7.44 -17.30
CA LEU A 34 10.89 -7.07 -18.54
C LEU A 34 11.00 -5.55 -18.75
N ALA A 35 11.82 -5.14 -19.73
CA ALA A 35 12.14 -3.74 -19.98
C ALA A 35 10.91 -2.88 -20.35
N ASP A 36 9.88 -3.51 -20.89
CA ASP A 36 8.60 -2.92 -21.32
C ASP A 36 7.57 -2.80 -20.19
N ARG A 37 7.86 -3.29 -18.98
CA ARG A 37 6.93 -3.10 -17.85
C ARG A 37 6.93 -1.68 -17.32
N PRO A 38 5.73 -1.18 -16.94
CA PRO A 38 5.59 0.11 -16.29
C PRO A 38 6.30 0.12 -14.93
N ASP A 39 6.76 1.30 -14.55
CA ASP A 39 7.41 1.50 -13.26
C ASP A 39 6.46 1.18 -12.10
N THR A 40 7.03 0.66 -11.02
CA THR A 40 6.27 0.28 -9.82
C THR A 40 5.83 1.54 -9.08
N THR A 41 4.54 1.86 -9.17
CA THR A 41 3.95 2.96 -8.40
C THR A 41 3.42 2.51 -7.03
N LEU A 42 3.21 3.48 -6.14
CA LEU A 42 2.59 3.27 -4.84
C LEU A 42 1.23 2.56 -4.96
N LYS A 43 0.43 2.86 -6.00
CA LYS A 43 -0.83 2.14 -6.29
C LYS A 43 -0.62 0.62 -6.31
N HIS A 44 0.35 0.15 -7.08
CA HIS A 44 0.55 -1.29 -7.26
C HIS A 44 0.99 -1.96 -5.96
N VAL A 45 1.87 -1.30 -5.21
CA VAL A 45 2.37 -1.76 -3.92
C VAL A 45 1.23 -1.86 -2.90
N LEU A 46 0.40 -0.82 -2.78
CA LEU A 46 -0.73 -0.81 -1.88
C LEU A 46 -1.73 -1.92 -2.21
N LEU A 47 -2.04 -2.12 -3.50
CA LEU A 47 -2.93 -3.21 -3.92
C LEU A 47 -2.36 -4.59 -3.56
N ARG A 48 -1.06 -4.82 -3.76
CA ARG A 48 -0.39 -6.06 -3.34
C ARG A 48 -0.46 -6.24 -1.83
N ALA A 49 -0.15 -5.20 -1.06
CA ALA A 49 -0.16 -5.22 0.40
C ALA A 49 -1.55 -5.53 0.97
N LEU A 50 -2.58 -4.85 0.45
CA LEU A 50 -3.97 -5.03 0.86
C LEU A 50 -4.49 -6.42 0.48
N ALA A 51 -4.15 -6.93 -0.70
CA ALA A 51 -4.49 -8.29 -1.11
C ALA A 51 -3.83 -9.34 -0.19
N SER A 52 -2.55 -9.16 0.13
CA SER A 52 -1.84 -10.03 1.07
C SER A 52 -2.43 -9.97 2.48
N ALA A 53 -2.76 -8.78 2.99
CA ALA A 53 -3.37 -8.60 4.31
C ALA A 53 -4.78 -9.22 4.40
N ASN A 54 -5.58 -9.11 3.33
CA ASN A 54 -6.89 -9.74 3.25
C ASN A 54 -6.80 -11.27 3.31
N ASN A 55 -5.75 -11.85 2.72
CA ASN A 55 -5.50 -13.29 2.72
C ASN A 55 -4.78 -13.78 4.00
N SER A 56 -4.23 -12.89 4.82
CA SER A 56 -3.42 -13.19 6.01
C SER A 56 -3.87 -12.37 7.20
N SER A 57 -5.02 -12.76 7.74
CA SER A 57 -5.85 -12.02 8.70
C SER A 57 -5.36 -12.01 10.15
N ALA A 58 -4.13 -12.41 10.45
CA ALA A 58 -3.74 -12.72 11.84
C ALA A 58 -3.67 -11.51 12.79
N ASN A 59 -3.47 -10.31 12.26
CA ASN A 59 -3.23 -9.08 13.05
C ASN A 59 -4.30 -8.00 12.83
N LEU A 60 -5.42 -8.34 12.18
CA LEU A 60 -6.51 -7.43 11.87
C LEU A 60 -7.83 -7.93 12.47
N THR A 61 -8.56 -7.02 13.10
CA THR A 61 -9.96 -7.23 13.51
C THR A 61 -10.87 -7.38 12.30
N ASP A 62 -12.09 -7.91 12.48
CA ASP A 62 -13.02 -8.08 11.36
C ASP A 62 -13.47 -6.74 10.74
N ALA A 63 -13.59 -5.68 11.56
CA ALA A 63 -13.84 -4.33 11.06
C ALA A 63 -12.67 -3.81 10.22
N GLU A 64 -11.43 -4.06 10.64
CA GLU A 64 -10.25 -3.69 9.86
C GLU A 64 -10.17 -4.46 8.54
N LYS A 65 -10.58 -5.73 8.50
CA LYS A 65 -10.62 -6.51 7.25
C LYS A 65 -11.61 -5.93 6.23
N MET A 66 -12.78 -5.47 6.67
CA MET A 66 -13.69 -4.74 5.78
C MET A 66 -13.03 -3.47 5.24
N ASN A 67 -12.35 -2.70 6.09
CA ASN A 67 -11.64 -1.50 5.66
C ASN A 67 -10.48 -1.81 4.70
N VAL A 68 -9.77 -2.94 4.85
CA VAL A 68 -8.76 -3.42 3.89
C VAL A 68 -9.39 -3.68 2.52
N TYR A 69 -10.49 -4.42 2.51
CA TYR A 69 -11.20 -4.74 1.27
C TYR A 69 -11.72 -3.47 0.58
N ASP A 70 -12.34 -2.56 1.35
CA ASP A 70 -12.89 -1.31 0.83
C ASP A 70 -11.80 -0.39 0.31
N ALA A 71 -10.68 -0.23 1.03
CA ALA A 71 -9.53 0.54 0.58
C ALA A 71 -8.92 -0.05 -0.71
N GLY A 72 -8.78 -1.37 -0.77
CA GLY A 72 -8.25 -2.06 -1.96
C GLY A 72 -9.14 -1.87 -3.19
N LYS A 73 -10.45 -2.01 -3.02
CA LYS A 73 -11.43 -1.74 -4.08
C LYS A 73 -11.36 -0.28 -4.53
N PHE A 74 -11.32 0.66 -3.59
CA PHE A 74 -11.30 2.09 -3.87
C PHE A 74 -10.03 2.51 -4.62
N ILE A 75 -8.86 2.07 -4.19
CA ILE A 75 -7.59 2.33 -4.90
C ILE A 75 -7.59 1.62 -6.27
N GLY A 76 -8.16 0.42 -6.36
CA GLY A 76 -8.20 -0.37 -7.59
C GLY A 76 -8.97 0.32 -8.73
N ILE A 77 -10.11 0.94 -8.42
CA ILE A 77 -10.95 1.64 -9.41
C ILE A 77 -10.34 2.96 -9.89
N HIS A 78 -9.48 3.61 -9.09
CA HIS A 78 -8.84 4.86 -9.50
C HIS A 78 -7.78 4.56 -10.55
N GLN A 79 -7.91 5.15 -11.75
CA GLN A 79 -7.06 4.86 -12.92
C GLN A 79 -5.59 5.33 -12.80
N GLY A 80 -5.11 5.67 -11.60
CA GLY A 80 -3.72 6.08 -11.37
C GLY A 80 -3.36 7.43 -12.01
N SER A 81 -4.35 8.20 -12.49
CA SER A 81 -4.16 9.56 -13.01
C SER A 81 -4.15 10.62 -11.91
N ASP A 82 -4.83 10.35 -10.79
CA ASP A 82 -5.10 11.32 -9.73
C ASP A 82 -4.78 10.78 -8.33
N PRO A 83 -4.44 11.65 -7.36
CA PRO A 83 -4.41 11.30 -5.95
C PRO A 83 -5.77 10.75 -5.49
N VAL A 84 -5.75 9.89 -4.47
CA VAL A 84 -6.94 9.23 -3.94
C VAL A 84 -7.31 9.84 -2.60
N GLU A 85 -8.54 10.32 -2.47
CA GLU A 85 -9.09 10.78 -1.19
C GLU A 85 -9.63 9.59 -0.40
N LEU A 86 -8.89 9.19 0.62
CA LEU A 86 -9.23 8.12 1.54
C LEU A 86 -9.94 8.69 2.76
N ASN A 87 -10.97 8.00 3.25
CA ASN A 87 -11.46 8.31 4.58
C ASN A 87 -10.43 7.89 5.65
N GLN A 88 -10.59 8.39 6.87
CA GLN A 88 -9.64 8.13 7.95
C GLN A 88 -9.45 6.63 8.23
N GLN A 89 -10.52 5.82 8.19
CA GLN A 89 -10.45 4.39 8.48
C GLN A 89 -9.68 3.61 7.41
N GLN A 90 -9.86 3.97 6.13
CA GLN A 90 -9.11 3.43 5.00
C GLN A 90 -7.63 3.80 5.10
N TYR A 91 -7.34 5.06 5.43
CA TYR A 91 -5.96 5.52 5.62
C TYR A 91 -5.27 4.82 6.79
N ASP A 92 -5.96 4.70 7.93
CA ASP A 92 -5.40 4.08 9.14
C ASP A 92 -5.05 2.60 8.91
N VAL A 93 -5.89 1.86 8.18
CA VAL A 93 -5.60 0.45 7.90
C VAL A 93 -4.44 0.28 6.90
N ILE A 94 -4.34 1.16 5.91
CA ILE A 94 -3.18 1.20 5.01
C ILE A 94 -1.91 1.47 5.82
N LYS A 95 -1.93 2.50 6.67
CA LYS A 95 -0.79 2.87 7.52
C LYS A 95 -0.39 1.71 8.43
N LYS A 96 -1.35 1.05 9.08
CA LYS A 96 -1.10 -0.12 9.93
C LYS A 96 -0.41 -1.26 9.17
N ILE A 97 -0.83 -1.55 7.94
CA ILE A 97 -0.24 -2.61 7.10
C ILE A 97 1.19 -2.26 6.69
N ILE A 98 1.42 -1.02 6.24
CA ILE A 98 2.74 -0.55 5.82
C ILE A 98 3.72 -0.45 6.99
N ASP A 99 3.26 0.05 8.15
CA ASP A 99 4.07 0.11 9.37
C ASP A 99 4.45 -1.28 9.87
N ASN A 100 3.54 -2.26 9.78
CA ASN A 100 3.87 -3.64 10.16
C ASN A 100 4.85 -4.28 9.17
N GLY A 101 4.70 -4.01 7.87
CA GLY A 101 5.55 -4.53 6.80
C GLY A 101 5.52 -6.05 6.62
N LYS A 102 4.68 -6.77 7.38
CA LYS A 102 4.63 -8.23 7.44
C LYS A 102 3.20 -8.75 7.39
N VAL A 103 3.04 -9.96 6.86
CA VAL A 103 1.79 -10.72 6.87
C VAL A 103 2.02 -12.16 7.35
N LYS A 104 0.99 -12.79 7.92
CA LYS A 104 1.06 -14.18 8.39
C LYS A 104 0.39 -15.14 7.40
N VAL A 105 1.18 -15.83 6.59
CA VAL A 105 0.73 -16.85 5.63
C VAL A 105 1.01 -18.23 6.23
N GLN A 106 0.00 -19.09 6.35
CA GLN A 106 0.17 -20.49 6.80
C GLN A 106 1.02 -20.64 8.09
N ASN A 107 0.76 -19.79 9.08
CA ASN A 107 1.51 -19.69 10.34
C ASN A 107 2.97 -19.20 10.27
N GLN A 108 3.43 -18.73 9.12
CA GLN A 108 4.73 -18.07 8.97
C GLN A 108 4.54 -16.57 8.75
N GLU A 109 5.34 -15.75 9.43
CA GLU A 109 5.45 -14.33 9.12
C GLU A 109 6.36 -14.12 7.92
N ILE A 110 5.88 -13.38 6.93
CA ILE A 110 6.58 -13.07 5.70
C ILE A 110 6.63 -11.55 5.55
N ASP A 111 7.82 -11.03 5.24
CA ASP A 111 8.01 -9.62 4.89
C ASP A 111 7.30 -9.31 3.57
N LEU A 112 6.46 -8.28 3.57
CA LEU A 112 5.77 -7.80 2.36
C LEU A 112 6.73 -7.13 1.38
N PHE A 113 7.78 -6.51 1.92
CA PHE A 113 8.70 -5.63 1.22
C PHE A 113 10.12 -5.87 1.71
N THR A 114 11.09 -5.58 0.86
CA THR A 114 12.46 -5.34 1.33
C THR A 114 12.49 -4.14 2.27
N LEU A 115 13.53 -4.03 3.11
CA LEU A 115 13.68 -2.91 4.05
C LEU A 115 13.64 -1.54 3.34
N VAL A 116 14.20 -1.47 2.15
CA VAL A 116 14.29 -0.24 1.33
C VAL A 116 12.93 0.20 0.84
N GLU A 117 12.21 -0.73 0.22
CA GLU A 117 10.84 -0.52 -0.23
C GLU A 117 9.98 -0.09 0.97
N GLN A 118 10.07 -0.77 2.11
CA GLN A 118 9.26 -0.44 3.27
C GLN A 118 9.47 1.01 3.75
N GLN A 119 10.71 1.48 3.85
CA GLN A 119 11.00 2.85 4.26
C GLN A 119 10.46 3.88 3.27
N GLN A 120 10.65 3.64 1.97
CA GLN A 120 10.16 4.54 0.93
C GLN A 120 8.63 4.58 0.90
N ILE A 121 7.97 3.42 0.92
CA ILE A 121 6.50 3.32 0.92
C ILE A 121 5.92 4.04 2.13
N LYS A 122 6.53 3.86 3.31
CA LYS A 122 6.12 4.56 4.53
C LYS A 122 6.19 6.08 4.35
N GLN A 123 7.30 6.61 3.82
CA GLN A 123 7.43 8.04 3.55
C GLN A 123 6.33 8.55 2.61
N MET A 124 6.04 7.80 1.54
CA MET A 124 5.00 8.17 0.58
C MET A 124 3.59 8.16 1.19
N VAL A 125 3.29 7.20 2.08
CA VAL A 125 2.01 7.12 2.80
C VAL A 125 1.89 8.19 3.88
N ASP A 126 2.98 8.49 4.59
CA ASP A 126 3.03 9.53 5.63
C ASP A 126 2.93 10.94 5.04
N ALA A 127 3.29 11.12 3.76
CA ALA A 127 3.13 12.37 3.03
C ALA A 127 1.67 12.69 2.63
N ALA A 128 0.70 11.82 2.94
CA ALA A 128 -0.70 12.07 2.62
C ALA A 128 -1.23 13.36 3.30
N GLU A 129 -1.82 14.24 2.49
CA GLU A 129 -2.29 15.54 2.93
C GLU A 129 -3.67 15.43 3.61
N ASN A 130 -3.97 16.35 4.53
CA ASN A 130 -5.33 16.47 5.06
C ASN A 130 -6.20 17.16 4.02
N VAL A 131 -7.37 16.59 3.74
CA VAL A 131 -8.42 17.28 3.01
C VAL A 131 -9.11 18.25 3.97
N LYS A 132 -9.20 19.52 3.58
CA LYS A 132 -9.80 20.62 4.35
C LYS A 132 -11.28 20.79 4.04
#